data_AF-A0A8S3SJ44-F1
#
_entry.id   AF-A0A8S3SJ44-F1
#
_cell.length_a   1.000
_cell.length_b   1.000
_cell.length_c   1.000
_cell.angle_alpha   90.00
_cell.angle_beta   90.00
_cell.angle_gamma   90.00
#
_symmetry.space_group_name_H-M   'P 1'
#
loop_
_entity.id
_entity.type
_entity.pdbx_description
1 polymer ?
#
loop_
_entity_poly.entity_id
_entity_poly.type
_entity_poly.pdbx_seq_one_letter_code
_entity_poly.pdbx_strand_id
1 'polypeptide(L)'
;MDDVKTSGKAKGNDKHCCVPLCNGNGITNSYHKTVQFQISDQTVVCSRHFKYTDFKWTPVRKTLKSDSVPSVFDWSNLITPRRELFKHPVPQKRPRPESDTEIEADDDISLGCEPYPEFQEANLIVCSPQKDKIQELEALVKSRDQEIQRLQKKNEIERFGINRFSTNNTMILFYTGFVSMSMYSAFFNFIKPIANSITSYYYKSNDNAKQNIIAGRQRNMLLIDELFMFLCRLKCGLMEQNLAVRFNCHVSTVSRKMITWANFLYFVLGSFNIWPSFFAQRIQWKLNTYTKALLK
;
A
#
# COMPACT_ATOMS: atom_id res chain seq x y z
N MET A 1 -55.03 -2.80 -12.75
CA MET A 1 -55.84 -3.83 -13.42
C MET A 1 -54.90 -4.50 -14.41
N ASP A 2 -54.24 -5.61 -14.12
CA ASP A 2 -54.61 -6.71 -13.23
C ASP A 2 -53.41 -7.39 -12.57
N ASP A 3 -53.55 -7.59 -11.26
CA ASP A 3 -52.69 -8.41 -10.42
C ASP A 3 -52.89 -9.89 -10.76
N VAL A 4 -51.93 -10.49 -11.48
CA VAL A 4 -51.86 -11.96 -11.57
C VAL A 4 -51.21 -12.50 -10.31
N LYS A 5 -52.05 -12.70 -9.28
CA LYS A 5 -51.77 -13.59 -8.13
C LYS A 5 -51.49 -15.00 -8.65
N THR A 6 -50.23 -15.37 -8.81
CA THR A 6 -49.87 -16.80 -8.86
C THR A 6 -49.83 -17.34 -7.43
N SER A 7 -51.00 -17.73 -6.91
CA SER A 7 -51.10 -18.56 -5.72
C SER A 7 -50.72 -20.00 -6.06
N GLY A 8 -49.49 -20.37 -5.76
CA GLY A 8 -49.05 -21.77 -5.70
C GLY A 8 -48.49 -22.04 -4.30
N LYS A 9 -49.37 -22.29 -3.32
CA LYS A 9 -48.96 -22.86 -2.02
C LYS A 9 -48.49 -24.29 -2.26
N ALA A 10 -47.20 -24.47 -2.54
CA ALA A 10 -46.55 -25.77 -2.42
C ALA A 10 -46.21 -25.99 -0.94
N LYS A 11 -46.86 -26.98 -0.32
CA LYS A 11 -46.54 -27.47 1.02
C LYS A 11 -45.10 -27.99 1.06
N GLY A 12 -44.35 -27.54 2.07
CA GLY A 12 -43.32 -28.32 2.74
C GLY A 12 -41.97 -28.43 2.04
N ASN A 13 -41.13 -27.42 2.21
CA ASN A 13 -39.68 -27.58 2.38
C ASN A 13 -39.16 -26.28 3.01
N ASP A 14 -38.79 -26.33 4.29
CA ASP A 14 -38.24 -25.20 5.07
C ASP A 14 -36.82 -24.81 4.62
N LYS A 15 -36.57 -24.77 3.31
CA LYS A 15 -35.28 -24.40 2.74
C LYS A 15 -35.26 -22.89 2.50
N HIS A 16 -34.35 -22.21 3.19
CA HIS A 16 -34.12 -20.76 3.07
C HIS A 16 -33.08 -20.46 1.97
N CYS A 17 -33.24 -19.33 1.28
CA CYS A 17 -32.24 -18.84 0.34
C CYS A 17 -30.93 -18.41 1.04
N CYS A 18 -29.82 -19.06 0.71
CA CYS A 18 -28.52 -18.74 1.30
C CYS A 18 -27.92 -17.38 0.87
N VAL A 19 -28.61 -16.62 0.01
CA VAL A 19 -28.15 -15.29 -0.39
C VAL A 19 -28.43 -14.29 0.73
N PRO A 20 -27.40 -13.58 1.23
CA PRO A 20 -27.59 -12.66 2.34
C PRO A 20 -28.60 -11.55 2.03
N LEU A 21 -29.39 -11.14 3.02
CA LEU A 21 -30.53 -10.20 2.91
C LEU A 21 -31.65 -10.62 1.93
N CYS A 22 -31.61 -11.82 1.34
CA CYS A 22 -32.66 -12.26 0.43
C CYS A 22 -33.95 -12.55 1.21
N ASN A 23 -35.00 -11.77 0.92
CA ASN A 23 -36.36 -11.99 1.44
C ASN A 23 -37.23 -12.78 0.43
N GLY A 24 -36.62 -13.74 -0.27
CA GLY A 24 -37.27 -14.56 -1.31
C GLY A 24 -38.50 -15.33 -0.81
N ASN A 25 -38.42 -15.82 0.43
CA ASN A 25 -39.35 -16.78 1.02
C ASN A 25 -40.07 -16.22 2.29
N GLY A 26 -40.03 -14.91 2.54
CA GLY A 26 -40.71 -14.29 3.70
C GLY A 26 -39.99 -14.43 5.05
N ILE A 27 -38.76 -14.93 5.04
CA ILE A 27 -37.89 -15.04 6.21
C ILE A 27 -36.59 -14.30 5.86
N THR A 28 -36.11 -13.41 6.73
CA THR A 28 -34.82 -12.72 6.54
C THR A 28 -33.71 -13.53 7.18
N ASN A 29 -32.68 -13.91 6.42
CA ASN A 29 -31.46 -14.45 7.03
C ASN A 29 -30.66 -13.31 7.66
N SER A 30 -30.52 -13.34 8.99
CA SER A 30 -29.63 -12.45 9.73
C SER A 30 -28.17 -12.78 9.39
N TYR A 31 -27.42 -11.73 9.05
CA TYR A 31 -25.98 -11.83 8.77
C TYR A 31 -25.23 -12.38 9.99
N HIS A 32 -24.70 -13.60 9.89
CA HIS A 32 -23.61 -14.03 10.76
C HIS A 32 -22.28 -13.78 10.06
N LYS A 33 -21.50 -12.85 10.61
CA LYS A 33 -20.12 -12.58 10.19
C LYS A 33 -19.28 -13.80 10.58
N THR A 34 -18.61 -14.40 9.59
CA THR A 34 -17.49 -15.36 9.67
C THR A 34 -17.73 -16.72 10.34
N VAL A 35 -17.78 -17.82 9.56
CA VAL A 35 -16.94 -19.05 9.61
C VAL A 35 -17.13 -19.77 8.26
N GLN A 36 -16.18 -20.57 7.78
CA GLN A 36 -16.20 -21.32 6.49
C GLN A 36 -17.60 -21.72 5.97
N PHE A 37 -18.03 -21.15 4.84
CA PHE A 37 -19.28 -21.55 4.17
C PHE A 37 -19.12 -22.96 3.57
N GLN A 38 -19.91 -23.91 4.03
CA GLN A 38 -19.97 -25.27 3.48
C GLN A 38 -21.27 -25.47 2.71
N ILE A 39 -21.16 -25.93 1.46
CA ILE A 39 -22.30 -26.27 0.62
C ILE A 39 -22.91 -27.58 1.13
N SER A 40 -24.22 -27.57 1.40
CA SER A 40 -24.98 -28.74 1.88
C SER A 40 -26.32 -28.82 1.16
N ASP A 41 -27.10 -29.87 1.40
CA ASP A 41 -28.43 -30.03 0.80
C ASP A 41 -29.45 -28.95 1.24
N GLN A 42 -29.08 -28.13 2.22
CA GLN A 42 -29.84 -26.97 2.70
C GLN A 42 -29.40 -25.65 2.03
N THR A 43 -28.25 -25.60 1.35
CA THR A 43 -27.80 -24.40 0.64
C THR A 43 -28.51 -24.29 -0.71
N VAL A 44 -29.60 -23.52 -0.73
CA VAL A 44 -30.37 -23.25 -1.95
C VAL A 44 -30.37 -21.76 -2.27
N VAL A 45 -30.42 -21.42 -3.56
CA VAL A 45 -30.55 -20.04 -4.05
C VAL A 45 -31.89 -19.90 -4.74
N CYS A 46 -32.67 -18.86 -4.39
CA CYS A 46 -33.97 -18.65 -5.02
C CYS A 46 -33.83 -18.09 -6.44
N SER A 47 -34.89 -18.25 -7.24
CA SER A 47 -34.91 -17.87 -8.66
C SER A 47 -34.72 -16.37 -8.93
N ARG A 48 -34.85 -15.49 -7.92
CA ARG A 48 -34.61 -14.05 -8.04
C ARG A 48 -33.17 -13.69 -8.38
N HIS A 49 -32.22 -14.58 -8.07
CA HIS A 49 -30.79 -14.34 -8.29
C HIS A 49 -30.30 -14.76 -9.68
N PHE A 50 -31.19 -15.27 -10.53
CA PHE A 50 -30.88 -15.72 -11.88
C PHE A 50 -31.59 -14.86 -12.91
N LYS A 51 -30.98 -14.67 -14.08
CA LYS A 51 -31.62 -13.95 -15.19
C LYS A 51 -32.66 -14.84 -15.84
N TYR A 52 -33.62 -14.23 -16.53
CA TYR A 52 -34.65 -14.98 -17.26
C TYR A 52 -34.06 -15.93 -18.31
N THR A 53 -32.95 -15.52 -18.94
CA THR A 53 -32.18 -16.29 -19.94
C THR A 53 -31.55 -17.57 -19.39
N ASP A 54 -31.46 -17.70 -18.06
CA ASP A 54 -30.78 -18.80 -17.39
C ASP A 54 -31.72 -19.99 -17.14
N PHE A 55 -33.02 -19.82 -17.45
CA PHE A 55 -34.04 -20.84 -17.32
C PHE A 55 -34.36 -21.51 -18.66
N LYS A 56 -34.51 -22.84 -18.62
CA LYS A 56 -35.17 -23.64 -19.66
C LYS A 56 -36.64 -23.78 -19.28
N TRP A 57 -37.51 -23.32 -20.17
CA TRP A 57 -38.95 -23.45 -20.02
C TRP A 57 -39.42 -24.69 -20.76
N THR A 58 -40.09 -25.57 -20.03
CA THR A 58 -40.86 -26.67 -20.61
C THR A 58 -42.33 -26.42 -20.29
N PRO A 59 -43.29 -26.99 -21.05
CA PRO A 59 -44.72 -26.78 -20.82
C PRO A 59 -45.19 -27.12 -19.39
N VAL A 60 -44.42 -27.94 -18.66
CA VAL A 60 -44.78 -28.46 -17.33
C VAL A 60 -43.91 -27.88 -16.20
N ARG A 61 -42.69 -27.41 -16.49
CA ARG A 61 -41.76 -26.93 -15.45
C ARG A 61 -40.77 -25.88 -15.95
N LYS A 62 -40.36 -25.02 -15.02
CA LYS A 62 -39.24 -24.08 -15.15
C LYS A 62 -38.01 -24.67 -14.46
N THR A 63 -36.93 -24.90 -15.20
CA THR A 63 -35.67 -25.46 -14.65
C THR A 63 -34.48 -24.59 -15.03
N LEU A 64 -33.47 -24.51 -14.18
CA LEU A 64 -32.21 -23.82 -14.49
C LEU A 64 -31.38 -24.61 -15.52
N LYS A 65 -30.61 -23.89 -16.33
CA LYS A 65 -29.58 -24.51 -17.20
C LYS A 65 -28.46 -25.09 -16.32
N SER A 66 -27.77 -26.12 -16.79
CA SER A 66 -26.71 -26.79 -16.01
C SER A 66 -25.49 -25.90 -15.72
N ASP A 67 -25.28 -24.89 -16.55
CA ASP A 67 -24.18 -23.92 -16.50
C ASP A 67 -24.61 -22.55 -15.95
N SER A 68 -25.88 -22.38 -15.55
CA SER A 68 -26.35 -21.11 -15.02
C SER A 68 -25.82 -20.85 -13.61
N VAL A 69 -25.26 -19.66 -13.40
CA VAL A 69 -24.81 -19.17 -12.10
C VAL A 69 -25.65 -17.97 -11.66
N PRO A 70 -25.93 -17.79 -10.36
CA PRO A 70 -26.65 -16.62 -9.88
C PRO A 70 -25.82 -15.36 -10.17
N SER A 71 -26.42 -14.39 -10.85
CA SER A 71 -25.75 -13.16 -11.30
C SER A 71 -26.50 -11.88 -10.91
N VAL A 72 -27.69 -12.01 -10.31
CA VAL A 72 -28.52 -10.89 -9.90
C VAL A 72 -28.46 -10.76 -8.37
N PHE A 73 -27.73 -9.77 -7.89
CA PHE A 73 -27.59 -9.49 -6.46
C PHE A 73 -27.86 -8.02 -6.17
N ASP A 74 -28.57 -7.70 -5.08
CA ASP A 74 -28.97 -6.32 -4.78
C ASP A 74 -27.77 -5.36 -4.61
N TRP A 75 -26.63 -5.87 -4.16
CA TRP A 75 -25.39 -5.10 -4.02
C TRP A 75 -24.62 -4.89 -5.34
N SER A 76 -25.05 -5.50 -6.45
CA SER A 76 -24.47 -5.26 -7.78
C SER A 76 -24.96 -3.96 -8.44
N ASN A 77 -26.05 -3.36 -7.92
CA ASN A 77 -26.60 -2.08 -8.41
C ASN A 77 -26.00 -0.84 -7.75
N LEU A 78 -25.07 -1.00 -6.78
CA LEU A 78 -24.34 0.11 -6.16
C LEU A 78 -23.19 0.57 -7.07
N ILE A 79 -23.49 0.89 -8.34
CA ILE A 79 -22.56 1.63 -9.19
C ILE A 79 -22.83 3.11 -8.92
N THR A 80 -22.12 3.70 -7.96
CA THR A 80 -22.07 5.16 -7.87
C THR A 80 -21.45 5.71 -9.17
N PRO A 81 -22.14 6.60 -9.90
CA PRO A 81 -21.54 7.23 -11.08
C PRO A 81 -20.28 7.98 -10.65
N ARG A 82 -19.18 7.73 -11.36
CA ARG A 82 -17.90 8.42 -11.16
C ARG A 82 -18.13 9.92 -11.38
N ARG A 83 -17.89 10.75 -10.37
CA ARG A 83 -17.94 12.22 -10.50
C ARG A 83 -17.05 12.68 -11.66
N GLU A 84 -17.63 13.41 -12.61
CA GLU A 84 -16.85 14.18 -13.58
C GLU A 84 -16.20 15.37 -12.87
N LEU A 85 -14.88 15.49 -13.02
CA LEU A 85 -14.12 16.61 -12.46
C LEU A 85 -14.12 17.77 -13.46
N PHE A 86 -14.84 18.85 -13.14
CA PHE A 86 -14.69 20.13 -13.83
C PHE A 86 -13.27 20.68 -13.58
N LYS A 87 -12.48 20.80 -14.65
CA LYS A 87 -11.12 21.38 -14.61
C LYS A 87 -11.24 22.90 -14.62
N HIS A 88 -10.98 23.55 -13.49
CA HIS A 88 -10.73 25.00 -13.48
C HIS A 88 -9.33 25.29 -14.05
N PRO A 89 -9.14 26.39 -14.82
CA PRO A 89 -7.82 26.80 -15.27
C PRO A 89 -6.94 27.22 -14.08
N VAL A 90 -5.71 26.71 -14.02
CA VAL A 90 -4.74 27.03 -12.96
C VAL A 90 -4.00 28.32 -13.33
N PRO A 91 -3.78 29.27 -12.38
CA PRO A 91 -3.00 30.48 -12.66
C PRO A 91 -1.54 30.13 -12.98
N GLN A 92 -1.02 30.67 -14.09
CA GLN A 92 0.37 30.47 -14.51
C GLN A 92 1.34 31.15 -13.52
N LYS A 93 2.33 30.39 -13.05
CA LYS A 93 3.48 30.92 -12.28
C LYS A 93 4.46 31.60 -13.23
N ARG A 94 4.94 32.79 -12.87
CA ARG A 94 5.99 33.52 -13.59
C ARG A 94 7.35 32.79 -13.46
N PRO A 95 8.23 32.83 -14.48
CA PRO A 95 9.55 32.21 -14.41
C PRO A 95 10.51 33.01 -13.51
N ARG A 96 11.43 32.28 -12.87
CA ARG A 96 12.58 32.83 -12.12
C ARG A 96 13.79 32.89 -13.08
N PRO A 97 14.62 33.94 -13.09
CA PRO A 97 15.80 33.97 -13.95
C PRO A 97 16.87 33.00 -13.43
N GLU A 98 17.44 32.23 -14.36
CA GLU A 98 18.65 31.43 -14.18
C GLU A 98 19.84 32.17 -14.81
N SER A 99 20.91 32.30 -14.06
CA SER A 99 22.29 32.50 -14.52
C SER A 99 23.14 31.63 -13.58
N ASP A 100 24.16 30.88 -14.01
CA ASP A 100 25.25 31.29 -14.88
C ASP A 100 25.74 30.14 -15.78
N THR A 101 26.24 30.56 -16.93
CA THR A 101 26.82 29.80 -18.03
C THR A 101 28.22 29.27 -17.68
N GLU A 102 28.47 28.01 -18.01
CA GLU A 102 29.82 27.47 -18.24
C GLU A 102 30.42 28.14 -19.49
N ILE A 103 31.65 28.62 -19.42
CA ILE A 103 32.43 29.01 -20.61
C ILE A 103 33.82 28.38 -20.50
N GLU A 104 34.12 27.53 -21.48
CA GLU A 104 35.41 26.91 -21.78
C GLU A 104 36.37 27.90 -22.46
N ALA A 105 37.65 27.52 -22.47
CA ALA A 105 38.82 28.33 -22.79
C ALA A 105 39.06 28.63 -24.30
N ASP A 106 40.03 29.53 -24.48
CA ASP A 106 40.91 29.79 -25.64
C ASP A 106 40.36 30.62 -26.83
N ASP A 107 40.87 31.85 -26.99
CA ASP A 107 41.90 32.17 -28.01
C ASP A 107 42.34 33.66 -27.99
N ASP A 108 43.66 33.83 -27.91
CA ASP A 108 44.55 34.88 -28.45
C ASP A 108 44.04 36.33 -28.65
N ILE A 109 44.44 37.24 -27.76
CA ILE A 109 44.65 38.66 -28.09
C ILE A 109 45.94 39.16 -27.43
N SER A 110 46.99 39.25 -28.25
CA SER A 110 48.25 39.96 -27.97
C SER A 110 48.02 41.46 -27.73
N LEU A 111 48.36 41.94 -26.53
CA LEU A 111 48.46 43.35 -26.18
C LEU A 111 49.79 43.61 -25.48
N GLY A 112 50.60 44.47 -26.09
CA GLY A 112 51.99 44.73 -25.75
C GLY A 112 52.19 45.30 -24.34
N CYS A 113 53.28 44.85 -23.72
CA CYS A 113 53.80 45.38 -22.48
C CYS A 113 54.28 46.84 -22.67
N GLU A 114 53.65 47.78 -21.95
CA GLU A 114 54.37 48.93 -21.42
C GLU A 114 54.75 48.65 -19.95
N PRO A 115 56.00 48.93 -19.52
CA PRO A 115 56.41 48.67 -18.15
C PRO A 115 55.92 49.79 -17.24
N TYR A 116 54.88 49.51 -16.44
CA TYR A 116 54.45 50.39 -15.35
C TYR A 116 55.10 49.93 -14.03
N PRO A 117 55.57 50.87 -13.19
CA PRO A 117 56.54 50.60 -12.13
C PRO A 117 55.97 49.75 -11.00
N GLU A 118 56.89 49.00 -10.40
CA GLU A 118 56.79 48.21 -9.17
C GLU A 118 56.07 48.99 -8.05
N PHE A 119 54.74 48.83 -7.96
CA PHE A 119 54.00 49.27 -6.80
C PHE A 119 54.11 48.21 -5.72
N GLN A 120 54.85 48.58 -4.68
CA GLN A 120 54.97 47.87 -3.42
C GLN A 120 53.64 47.30 -2.97
N GLU A 121 53.71 46.05 -2.52
CA GLU A 121 52.70 45.27 -1.83
C GLU A 121 51.96 46.13 -0.80
N ALA A 122 50.90 46.79 -1.25
CA ALA A 122 49.95 47.45 -0.38
C ALA A 122 49.19 46.33 0.31
N ASN A 123 49.74 45.90 1.46
CA ASN A 123 49.05 45.17 2.50
C ASN A 123 47.66 45.77 2.65
N LEU A 124 46.64 45.12 2.05
CA LEU A 124 45.27 45.31 2.47
C LEU A 124 45.20 44.79 3.90
N ILE A 125 45.39 45.71 4.85
CA ILE A 125 44.99 45.54 6.23
C ILE A 125 43.46 45.40 6.18
N VAL A 126 42.99 44.18 5.95
CA VAL A 126 41.65 43.77 6.39
C VAL A 126 41.63 44.09 7.87
N CYS A 127 40.88 45.12 8.24
CA CYS A 127 40.80 45.65 9.59
C CYS A 127 40.65 44.45 10.55
N SER A 128 41.58 44.30 11.51
CA SER A 128 41.54 43.25 12.53
C SER A 128 40.14 42.95 13.10
N PRO A 129 39.25 43.93 13.36
CA PRO A 129 37.90 43.63 13.85
C PRO A 129 37.01 42.84 12.89
N GLN A 130 37.25 42.86 11.57
CA GLN A 130 36.46 42.11 10.59
C GLN A 130 36.89 40.64 10.49
N LYS A 131 38.18 40.33 10.66
CA LYS A 131 38.68 38.94 10.73
C LYS A 131 38.16 38.24 11.99
N ASP A 132 38.17 38.93 13.13
CA ASP A 132 37.66 38.40 14.39
C ASP A 132 36.15 38.09 14.30
N LYS A 133 35.37 38.97 13.64
CA LYS A 133 33.93 38.76 13.44
C LYS A 133 33.63 37.58 12.50
N ILE A 134 34.42 37.40 11.44
CA ILE A 134 34.29 36.26 10.53
C ILE A 134 34.59 34.97 11.30
N GLN A 135 35.66 34.93 12.08
CA GLN A 135 36.03 33.76 12.89
C GLN A 135 34.97 33.42 13.95
N GLU A 136 34.37 34.44 14.59
CA GLU A 136 33.27 34.26 15.53
C GLU A 136 32.01 33.69 14.84
N LEU A 137 31.67 34.22 13.66
CA LEU A 137 30.52 33.73 12.87
C LEU A 137 30.76 32.30 12.37
N GLU A 138 31.96 31.95 11.94
CA GLU A 138 32.33 30.58 11.53
C GLU A 138 32.23 29.61 12.71
N ALA A 139 32.72 29.99 13.90
CA ALA A 139 32.57 29.20 15.11
C ALA A 139 31.11 29.01 15.50
N LEU A 140 30.28 30.04 15.33
CA LEU A 140 28.84 29.99 15.59
C LEU A 140 28.11 29.08 14.60
N VAL A 141 28.40 29.18 13.29
CA VAL A 141 27.85 28.29 12.25
C VAL A 141 28.21 26.84 12.57
N LYS A 142 29.47 26.56 12.88
CA LYS A 142 29.92 25.22 13.26
C LYS A 142 29.19 24.68 14.50
N SER A 143 28.97 25.51 15.52
CA SER A 143 28.19 25.12 16.71
C SER A 143 26.72 24.86 16.38
N ARG A 144 26.10 25.68 15.54
CA ARG A 144 24.72 25.47 15.08
C ARG A 144 24.59 24.21 14.24
N ASP A 145 25.53 23.93 13.34
CA ASP A 145 25.54 22.72 12.52
C ASP A 145 25.67 21.46 13.38
N GLN A 146 26.52 21.49 14.41
CA GLN A 146 26.63 20.42 15.39
C GLN A 146 25.30 20.19 16.13
N GLU A 147 24.60 21.26 16.54
CA GLU A 147 23.30 21.13 17.20
C GLU A 147 22.21 20.63 16.23
N ILE A 148 22.22 21.07 14.97
CA ILE A 148 21.31 20.56 13.93
C ILE A 148 21.54 19.05 13.74
N GLN A 149 22.78 18.60 13.61
CA GLN A 149 23.10 17.18 13.49
C GLN A 149 22.65 16.39 14.73
N ARG A 150 22.85 16.95 15.93
CA ARG A 150 22.40 16.35 17.19
C ARG A 150 20.88 16.20 17.24
N LEU A 151 20.15 17.25 16.87
CA LEU A 151 18.69 17.27 16.82
C LEU A 151 18.13 16.35 15.75
N GLN A 152 18.75 16.30 14.56
CA GLN A 152 18.39 15.36 13.49
C GLN A 152 18.52 13.92 13.97
N LYS A 153 19.66 13.56 14.57
CA LYS A 153 19.89 12.22 15.13
C LYS A 153 18.88 11.86 16.22
N LYS A 154 18.53 12.82 17.08
CA LYS A 154 17.49 12.63 18.10
C LYS A 154 16.12 12.38 17.44
N ASN A 155 15.77 13.17 16.43
CA ASN A 155 14.50 13.04 15.70
C ASN A 155 14.39 11.70 14.96
N GLU A 156 15.50 11.20 14.38
CA GLU A 156 15.56 9.88 13.74
C GLU A 156 15.27 8.72 14.69
N ILE A 157 15.76 8.81 15.94
CA ILE A 157 15.49 7.79 16.98
C ILE A 157 14.05 7.88 17.47
N GLU A 158 13.50 9.08 17.61
CA GLU A 158 12.14 9.31 18.08
C GLU A 158 11.07 9.01 17.02
N ARG A 159 11.45 9.11 15.74
CA ARG A 159 10.60 8.82 14.58
C ARG A 159 9.96 7.45 14.74
N PHE A 160 8.63 7.42 14.61
CA PHE A 160 7.89 6.17 14.67
C PHE A 160 8.21 5.33 13.42
N GLY A 161 8.90 4.22 13.64
CA GLY A 161 9.35 3.29 12.61
C GLY A 161 9.91 2.03 13.26
N ILE A 162 10.17 1.00 12.47
CA ILE A 162 10.64 -0.28 13.01
C ILE A 162 11.99 -0.13 13.73
N ASN A 163 12.87 0.72 13.21
CA ASN A 163 14.23 0.90 13.73
C ASN A 163 14.25 1.38 15.19
N ARG A 164 13.25 2.17 15.59
CA ARG A 164 13.06 2.63 16.97
C ARG A 164 12.91 1.47 17.96
N PHE A 165 12.33 0.35 17.52
CA PHE A 165 12.06 -0.82 18.35
C PHE A 165 13.05 -1.96 18.13
N SER A 166 14.13 -1.72 17.35
CA SER A 166 15.09 -2.75 16.96
C SER A 166 15.72 -3.52 18.14
N THR A 167 15.90 -2.87 19.28
CA THR A 167 16.45 -3.47 20.51
C THR A 167 15.38 -4.08 21.44
N ASN A 168 14.09 -3.80 21.20
CA ASN A 168 12.99 -4.20 22.06
C ASN A 168 12.08 -5.21 21.34
N ASN A 169 12.41 -6.49 21.46
CA ASN A 169 11.65 -7.58 20.84
C ASN A 169 10.19 -7.64 21.29
N THR A 170 9.87 -7.22 22.52
CA THR A 170 8.48 -7.15 23.00
C THR A 170 7.66 -6.15 22.19
N MET A 171 8.24 -4.99 21.88
CA MET A 171 7.58 -3.98 21.04
C MET A 171 7.49 -4.45 19.58
N ILE A 172 8.51 -5.13 19.06
CA ILE A 172 8.46 -5.72 17.72
C ILE A 172 7.30 -6.72 17.62
N LEU A 173 7.18 -7.63 18.59
CA LEU A 173 6.10 -8.60 18.66
C LEU A 173 4.74 -7.94 18.77
N PHE A 174 4.63 -6.91 19.60
CA PHE A 174 3.40 -6.15 19.78
C PHE A 174 2.91 -5.53 18.47
N TYR A 175 3.78 -4.80 17.76
CA TYR A 175 3.41 -4.05 16.56
C TYR A 175 3.34 -4.90 15.29
N THR A 176 4.22 -5.90 15.15
CA THR A 176 4.41 -6.62 13.89
C THR A 176 3.93 -8.07 13.93
N GLY A 177 3.84 -8.66 15.11
CA GLY A 177 3.62 -10.10 15.28
C GLY A 177 4.88 -10.96 15.13
N PHE A 178 6.03 -10.41 14.72
CA PHE A 178 7.29 -11.14 14.69
C PHE A 178 7.95 -11.18 16.06
N VAL A 179 8.53 -12.33 16.44
CA VAL A 179 9.13 -12.52 17.77
C VAL A 179 10.39 -11.66 17.97
N SER A 180 11.12 -11.36 16.90
CA SER A 180 12.35 -10.55 16.97
C SER A 180 12.54 -9.66 15.76
N MET A 181 13.38 -8.63 15.92
CA MET A 181 13.81 -7.77 14.82
C MET A 181 14.53 -8.56 13.71
N SER A 182 15.25 -9.63 14.06
CA SER A 182 15.91 -10.51 13.10
C SER A 182 14.93 -11.21 12.18
N MET A 183 13.81 -11.72 12.72
CA MET A 183 12.76 -12.36 11.91
C MET A 183 12.05 -11.36 11.00
N TYR A 184 11.75 -10.18 11.53
CA TYR A 184 11.22 -9.09 10.72
C TYR A 184 12.17 -8.74 9.56
N SER A 185 13.45 -8.58 9.85
CA SER A 185 14.47 -8.22 8.86
C SER A 185 14.67 -9.33 7.82
N ALA A 186 14.65 -10.59 8.23
CA ALA A 186 14.72 -11.74 7.32
C ALA A 186 13.52 -11.77 6.36
N PHE A 187 12.30 -11.59 6.89
CA PHE A 187 11.09 -11.49 6.07
C PHE A 187 11.13 -10.28 5.12
N PHE A 188 11.53 -9.12 5.63
CA PHE A 188 11.65 -7.92 4.82
C PHE A 188 12.66 -8.10 3.69
N ASN A 189 13.84 -8.65 3.97
CA ASN A 189 14.87 -8.90 2.96
C ASN A 189 14.39 -9.88 1.88
N PHE A 190 13.60 -10.88 2.27
CA PHE A 190 12.98 -11.81 1.33
C PHE A 190 12.02 -11.11 0.35
N ILE A 191 11.12 -10.25 0.85
CA ILE A 191 10.12 -9.58 -0.01
C ILE A 191 10.67 -8.32 -0.70
N LYS A 192 11.72 -7.68 -0.16
CA LYS A 192 12.30 -6.42 -0.65
C LYS A 192 12.57 -6.38 -2.16
N PRO A 193 13.20 -7.38 -2.81
CA PRO A 193 13.43 -7.34 -4.25
C PRO A 193 12.13 -7.28 -5.06
N ILE A 194 11.10 -7.99 -4.60
CA ILE A 194 9.75 -7.98 -5.20
C ILE A 194 9.02 -6.68 -4.84
N ALA A 195 9.27 -6.15 -3.64
CA ALA A 195 8.66 -4.92 -3.18
C ALA A 195 9.16 -3.70 -3.94
N ASN A 196 10.42 -3.72 -4.38
CA ASN A 196 11.01 -2.65 -5.18
C ASN A 196 10.34 -2.49 -6.55
N SER A 197 9.79 -3.57 -7.12
CA SER A 197 9.03 -3.54 -8.36
C SER A 197 7.53 -3.31 -8.17
N ILE A 198 7.06 -3.10 -6.92
CA ILE A 198 5.67 -2.72 -6.65
C ILE A 198 5.40 -1.38 -7.33
N THR A 199 4.76 -1.47 -8.48
CA THR A 199 4.17 -0.35 -9.16
C THR A 199 2.78 -0.17 -8.56
N SER A 200 2.65 0.63 -7.50
CA SER A 200 1.31 0.97 -7.02
C SER A 200 0.55 1.60 -8.19
N TYR A 201 -0.67 1.13 -8.44
CA TYR A 201 -1.57 1.72 -9.46
C TYR A 201 -1.75 3.24 -9.25
N TYR A 202 -1.58 3.72 -8.01
CA TYR A 202 -1.65 5.13 -7.63
C TYR A 202 -0.36 5.94 -7.88
N TYR A 203 0.75 5.29 -8.25
CA TYR A 203 2.04 5.93 -8.55
C TYR A 203 2.50 5.70 -10.01
N LYS A 204 1.67 5.10 -10.87
CA LYS A 204 1.99 5.00 -12.31
C LYS A 204 2.10 6.40 -12.89
N SER A 205 3.32 6.78 -13.28
CA SER A 205 3.46 7.66 -14.44
C SER A 205 3.14 6.80 -15.68
N ASN A 206 2.47 7.42 -16.65
CA ASN A 206 2.07 6.76 -17.88
C ASN A 206 3.33 6.47 -18.70
N ASP A 207 3.81 5.23 -18.67
CA ASP A 207 5.14 4.83 -19.14
C ASP A 207 5.27 4.73 -20.68
N ASN A 208 4.53 5.56 -21.42
CA ASN A 208 4.54 5.61 -22.88
C ASN A 208 4.86 7.02 -23.41
N ALA A 209 5.79 7.73 -22.79
CA ALA A 209 6.36 8.92 -23.41
C ALA A 209 7.82 9.09 -23.00
N LYS A 210 8.68 9.05 -24.03
CA LYS A 210 10.10 9.38 -23.96
C LYS A 210 10.30 10.72 -23.25
N GLN A 211 11.25 10.72 -22.32
CA GLN A 211 12.11 11.84 -21.90
C GLN A 211 11.45 13.15 -21.42
N ASN A 212 11.97 13.59 -20.28
CA ASN A 212 11.87 14.91 -19.65
C ASN A 212 10.66 15.19 -18.75
N ILE A 213 10.96 15.14 -17.44
CA ILE A 213 10.41 16.00 -16.39
C ILE A 213 8.89 15.88 -16.19
N ILE A 214 8.44 14.79 -15.58
CA ILE A 214 7.58 14.76 -14.37
C ILE A 214 7.74 13.34 -13.83
N ALA A 215 8.78 13.14 -13.01
CA ALA A 215 8.78 11.99 -12.12
C ALA A 215 7.54 12.15 -11.21
N GLY A 216 6.65 11.16 -11.19
CA GLY A 216 5.59 11.10 -10.19
C GLY A 216 6.20 11.31 -8.80
N ARG A 217 5.43 11.88 -7.85
CA ARG A 217 5.94 12.24 -6.52
C ARG A 217 6.73 11.07 -5.93
N GLN A 218 8.02 11.30 -5.65
CA GLN A 218 8.93 10.28 -5.11
C GLN A 218 8.30 9.58 -3.89
N ARG A 219 8.65 8.30 -3.68
CA ARG A 219 8.21 7.53 -2.51
C ARG A 219 8.58 8.31 -1.25
N ASN A 220 7.59 8.88 -0.58
CA ASN A 220 7.79 9.70 0.63
C ASN A 220 8.09 8.85 1.88
N MET A 221 8.31 7.54 1.74
CA MET A 221 8.50 6.59 2.85
C MET A 221 9.36 5.40 2.42
N LEU A 222 10.19 4.91 3.34
CA LEU A 222 11.01 3.72 3.13
C LEU A 222 10.11 2.48 3.10
N LEU A 223 10.38 1.51 2.22
CA LEU A 223 9.59 0.27 2.13
C LEU A 223 9.50 -0.48 3.47
N ILE A 224 10.57 -0.42 4.26
CA ILE A 224 10.62 -1.03 5.58
C ILE A 224 9.63 -0.36 6.55
N ASP A 225 9.46 0.96 6.47
CA ASP A 225 8.49 1.70 7.28
C ASP A 225 7.07 1.48 6.76
N GLU A 226 6.88 1.34 5.44
CA GLU A 226 5.58 1.04 4.86
C GLU A 226 5.08 -0.36 5.27
N LEU A 227 5.95 -1.37 5.23
CA LEU A 227 5.65 -2.71 5.74
C LEU A 227 5.29 -2.63 7.23
N PHE A 228 6.10 -1.92 8.02
CA PHE A 228 5.85 -1.76 9.45
C PHE A 228 4.49 -1.12 9.73
N MET A 229 4.13 -0.06 8.99
CA MET A 229 2.82 0.59 9.07
C MET A 229 1.69 -0.41 8.78
N PHE A 230 1.83 -1.19 7.71
CA PHE A 230 0.85 -2.19 7.33
C PHE A 230 0.66 -3.27 8.41
N LEU A 231 1.76 -3.78 8.98
CA LEU A 231 1.70 -4.77 10.05
C LEU A 231 1.08 -4.20 11.34
N CYS A 232 1.38 -2.95 11.70
CA CYS A 232 0.73 -2.28 12.82
C CYS A 232 -0.81 -2.27 12.66
N ARG A 233 -1.30 -2.09 11.43
CA ARG A 233 -2.74 -2.14 11.13
C ARG A 233 -3.31 -3.54 11.26
N LEU A 234 -2.58 -4.56 10.80
CA LEU A 234 -3.01 -5.96 10.86
C LEU A 234 -3.01 -6.51 12.28
N LYS A 235 -1.92 -6.27 13.03
CA LYS A 235 -1.71 -6.86 14.35
C LYS A 235 -2.41 -6.09 15.46
N CYS A 236 -2.27 -4.76 15.47
CA CYS A 236 -2.79 -3.91 16.55
C CYS A 236 -4.14 -3.27 16.20
N GLY A 237 -4.60 -3.35 14.95
CA GLY A 237 -5.86 -2.74 14.53
C GLY A 237 -5.84 -1.20 14.53
N LEU A 238 -4.67 -0.56 14.47
CA LEU A 238 -4.58 0.92 14.53
C LEU A 238 -5.38 1.60 13.42
N MET A 239 -6.18 2.60 13.78
CA MET A 239 -6.95 3.38 12.80
C MET A 239 -6.03 4.19 11.86
N GLU A 240 -6.49 4.44 10.63
CA GLU A 240 -5.71 5.17 9.63
C GLU A 240 -5.35 6.60 10.08
N GLN A 241 -6.23 7.26 10.84
CA GLN A 241 -5.96 8.58 11.42
C GLN A 241 -4.79 8.53 12.41
N ASN A 242 -4.71 7.47 13.24
CA ASN A 242 -3.64 7.32 14.21
C ASN A 242 -2.30 7.04 13.51
N LEU A 243 -2.32 6.19 12.49
CA LEU A 243 -1.15 5.92 11.65
C LEU A 243 -0.69 7.17 10.90
N ALA A 244 -1.62 8.00 10.41
CA ALA A 244 -1.30 9.26 9.75
C ALA A 244 -0.51 10.20 10.66
N VAL A 245 -0.94 10.35 11.91
CA VAL A 245 -0.24 11.14 12.93
C VAL A 245 1.13 10.54 13.24
N ARG A 246 1.21 9.22 13.50
CA ARG A 246 2.47 8.55 13.87
C ARG A 246 3.55 8.63 12.80
N PHE A 247 3.16 8.40 11.54
CA PHE A 247 4.08 8.39 10.40
C PHE A 247 4.19 9.77 9.72
N ASN A 248 3.57 10.80 10.29
CA ASN A 248 3.57 12.17 9.78
C ASN A 248 3.22 12.24 8.27
N CYS A 249 2.09 11.65 7.89
CA CYS A 249 1.63 11.65 6.51
C CYS A 249 0.11 11.79 6.44
N HIS A 250 -0.42 12.21 5.28
CA HIS A 250 -1.88 12.33 5.12
C HIS A 250 -2.59 10.96 5.24
N VAL A 251 -3.79 10.96 5.82
CA VAL A 251 -4.64 9.76 5.95
C VAL A 251 -4.84 9.05 4.61
N SER A 252 -5.05 9.82 3.53
CA SER A 252 -5.18 9.26 2.17
C SER A 252 -3.92 8.52 1.70
N THR A 253 -2.73 8.93 2.16
CA THR A 253 -1.48 8.21 1.91
C THR A 253 -1.44 6.89 2.67
N VAL A 254 -1.82 6.88 3.95
CA VAL A 254 -1.93 5.65 4.74
C VAL A 254 -2.88 4.65 4.06
N SER A 255 -4.08 5.08 3.70
CA SER A 255 -5.08 4.22 3.05
C SER A 255 -4.55 3.58 1.75
N ARG A 256 -3.92 4.39 0.89
CA ARG A 256 -3.27 3.89 -0.35
C ARG A 256 -2.15 2.87 -0.05
N LYS A 257 -1.35 3.11 1.00
CA LYS A 257 -0.31 2.18 1.43
C LYS A 257 -0.90 0.87 1.93
N MET A 258 -1.97 0.91 2.72
CA MET A 258 -2.67 -0.29 3.20
C MET A 258 -3.15 -1.16 2.04
N ILE A 259 -3.82 -0.56 1.06
CA ILE A 259 -4.32 -1.30 -0.12
C ILE A 259 -3.17 -1.89 -0.93
N THR A 260 -2.12 -1.09 -1.17
CA THR A 260 -0.95 -1.53 -1.94
C THR A 260 -0.26 -2.73 -1.29
N TRP A 261 -0.01 -2.66 0.01
CA TRP A 261 0.65 -3.73 0.77
C TRP A 261 -0.25 -4.96 0.98
N ALA A 262 -1.56 -4.79 1.15
CA ALA A 262 -2.51 -5.89 1.20
C ALA A 262 -2.49 -6.71 -0.09
N ASN A 263 -2.60 -6.02 -1.24
CA ASN A 263 -2.57 -6.69 -2.54
C ASN A 263 -1.22 -7.34 -2.81
N PHE A 264 -0.12 -6.63 -2.54
CA PHE A 264 1.22 -7.16 -2.72
C PHE A 264 1.45 -8.44 -1.89
N LEU A 265 1.15 -8.40 -0.59
CA LEU A 265 1.34 -9.54 0.28
C LEU A 265 0.36 -10.67 -0.02
N TYR A 266 -0.84 -10.39 -0.52
CA TYR A 266 -1.75 -11.42 -1.02
C TYR A 266 -1.11 -12.21 -2.17
N PHE A 267 -0.50 -11.55 -3.15
CA PHE A 267 0.17 -12.25 -4.26
C PHE A 267 1.45 -12.95 -3.82
N VAL A 268 2.28 -12.27 -3.03
CA VAL A 268 3.55 -12.85 -2.55
C VAL A 268 3.28 -14.05 -1.64
N LEU A 269 2.44 -13.92 -0.62
CA LEU A 269 2.14 -15.02 0.30
C LEU A 269 1.23 -16.08 -0.34
N GLY A 270 0.35 -15.70 -1.26
CA GLY A 270 -0.50 -16.63 -2.01
C GLY A 270 0.27 -17.53 -2.98
N SER A 271 1.46 -17.11 -3.43
CA SER A 271 2.37 -17.96 -4.21
C SER A 271 3.01 -19.08 -3.37
N PHE A 272 2.99 -18.97 -2.04
CA PHE A 272 3.39 -20.04 -1.17
C PHE A 272 2.25 -21.02 -0.95
N ASN A 273 2.49 -22.30 -1.25
CA ASN A 273 1.62 -23.38 -0.83
C ASN A 273 1.79 -23.60 0.69
N ILE A 274 1.16 -22.73 1.49
CA ILE A 274 1.16 -22.84 2.97
C ILE A 274 0.32 -24.04 3.42
N TRP A 275 -0.64 -24.45 2.60
CA TRP A 275 -1.34 -25.72 2.78
C TRP A 275 -0.44 -26.86 2.32
N PRO A 276 -0.18 -27.87 3.19
CA PRO A 276 0.27 -29.15 2.68
C PRO A 276 -0.74 -29.56 1.63
N SER A 277 -0.31 -29.83 0.40
CA SER A 277 -1.19 -30.50 -0.53
C SER A 277 -1.78 -31.71 0.19
N PHE A 278 -3.08 -32.01 0.03
CA PHE A 278 -3.71 -33.18 0.67
C PHE A 278 -2.86 -34.46 0.54
N PHE A 279 -2.05 -34.52 -0.51
CA PHE A 279 -1.03 -35.54 -0.76
C PHE A 279 0.07 -35.61 0.31
N ALA A 280 0.68 -34.48 0.70
CA ALA A 280 1.73 -34.43 1.72
C ALA A 280 1.20 -34.79 3.12
N GLN A 281 -0.01 -34.34 3.47
CA GLN A 281 -0.66 -34.74 4.72
C GLN A 281 -0.97 -36.24 4.75
N ARG A 282 -1.44 -36.82 3.64
CA ARG A 282 -1.73 -38.26 3.53
C ARG A 282 -0.47 -39.13 3.57
N ILE A 283 0.64 -38.68 2.99
CA ILE A 283 1.94 -39.36 3.09
C ILE A 283 2.46 -39.31 4.53
N GLN A 284 2.41 -38.16 5.19
CA GLN A 284 2.84 -38.02 6.59
C GLN A 284 1.96 -38.83 7.55
N TRP A 285 0.66 -38.89 7.31
CA TRP A 285 -0.26 -39.78 8.05
C TRP A 285 0.10 -41.25 7.85
N LYS A 286 0.31 -41.67 6.59
CA LYS A 286 0.72 -43.05 6.27
C LYS A 286 2.05 -43.39 6.94
N LEU A 287 3.09 -42.56 6.80
CA LEU A 287 4.39 -42.76 7.43
C LEU A 287 4.28 -42.87 8.96
N ASN A 288 3.49 -41.99 9.61
CA ASN A 288 3.25 -42.05 11.05
C ASN A 288 2.44 -43.28 11.50
N THR A 289 1.64 -43.87 10.61
CA THR A 289 0.90 -45.10 10.89
C THR A 289 1.81 -46.32 10.76
N TYR A 290 2.68 -46.34 9.75
CA TYR A 290 3.68 -47.40 9.56
C TYR A 290 4.75 -47.41 10.65
N THR A 291 5.22 -46.24 11.11
CA THR A 291 6.19 -46.18 12.23
C THR A 291 5.59 -46.62 13.55
N LYS A 292 4.30 -46.35 13.81
CA LYS A 292 3.59 -46.89 14.98
C LYS A 292 3.32 -48.40 14.90
N ALA A 293 3.19 -48.95 13.70
CA ALA A 293 3.01 -50.39 13.48
C ALA A 293 4.32 -51.18 13.58
N LEU A 294 5.48 -50.56 13.32
CA LEU A 294 6.81 -51.16 13.44
C LEU A 294 7.42 -51.09 14.85
N LEU A 295 6.81 -50.32 15.76
CA LEU A 295 7.22 -50.18 17.17
C LEU A 295 6.36 -51.00 18.15
N LYS A 296 5.57 -51.96 17.63
CA LYS A 296 4.86 -52.99 18.39
C LYS A 296 5.38 -54.35 17.97
#